data_AF-A0A1F2R1X5-F1
#
_entry.id   AF-A0A1F2R1X5-F1
#
_cell.length_a   1.000
_cell.length_b   1.000
_cell.length_c   1.000
_cell.angle_alpha   90.00
_cell.angle_beta   90.00
_cell.angle_gamma   90.00
#
_symmetry.space_group_name_H-M   'P 1'
#
loop_
_entity.id
_entity.type
_entity.pdbx_description
1 polymer ?
#
loop_
_entity_poly.entity_id
_entity_poly.type
_entity_poly.pdbx_seq_one_letter_code
_entity_poly.pdbx_strand_id
1 'polypeptide(L)'
;ESSRDTDHALRARLAGEIERLKRNVEDHSRQLAERRVLDPLPALGRVCAKLDRLANLLRYAARGYHGVFDRCQLDETKLDELYAFDLGLLDELAAIESSAQAVHGALEDAVALQRATRDLDRTLDAFDQLFSKRALLLEAPGGAAG
;
A
#
# COMPACT_ATOMS: atom_id res chain seq x y z
N GLU A 1 10.30 -20.44 -13.30
CA GLU A 1 9.27 -19.50 -12.83
C GLU A 1 9.38 -18.24 -13.67
N SER A 2 8.26 -17.68 -14.14
CA SER A 2 8.28 -16.43 -14.92
C SER A 2 8.37 -15.24 -13.96
N SER A 3 9.06 -14.16 -14.32
CA SER A 3 9.10 -12.91 -13.52
C SER A 3 7.70 -12.45 -13.08
N ARG A 4 6.67 -12.75 -13.89
CA ARG A 4 5.25 -12.47 -13.56
C ARG A 4 4.73 -13.18 -12.30
N ASP A 5 5.15 -14.41 -12.04
CA ASP A 5 4.74 -15.16 -10.84
C ASP A 5 5.44 -14.58 -9.61
N THR A 6 6.69 -14.13 -9.76
CA THR A 6 7.48 -13.46 -8.73
C THR A 6 6.88 -12.10 -8.36
N ASP A 7 6.49 -11.28 -9.34
CA ASP A 7 5.83 -9.98 -9.14
C ASP A 7 4.49 -10.12 -8.39
N HIS A 8 3.69 -11.12 -8.79
CA HIS A 8 2.42 -11.40 -8.13
C HIS A 8 2.64 -11.82 -6.68
N ALA A 9 3.62 -12.69 -6.41
CA ALA A 9 3.96 -13.11 -5.06
C ALA A 9 4.43 -11.94 -4.18
N LEU A 10 5.25 -11.03 -4.74
CA LEU A 10 5.70 -9.82 -4.05
C LEU A 10 4.51 -8.93 -3.65
N ARG A 11 3.61 -8.63 -4.59
CA ARG A 11 2.42 -7.81 -4.29
C ARG A 11 1.47 -8.48 -3.32
N ALA A 12 1.30 -9.80 -3.41
CA ALA A 12 0.49 -10.56 -2.44
C ALA A 12 1.09 -10.47 -1.03
N ARG A 13 2.41 -10.53 -0.90
CA ARG A 13 3.12 -10.33 0.37
C ARG A 13 2.93 -8.91 0.91
N LEU A 14 3.14 -7.88 0.07
CA LEU A 14 2.91 -6.47 0.46
C LEU A 14 1.48 -6.26 0.98
N ALA A 15 0.47 -6.82 0.29
CA ALA A 15 -0.92 -6.75 0.72
C ALA A 15 -1.13 -7.39 2.10
N GLY A 16 -0.50 -8.53 2.37
CA GLY A 16 -0.58 -9.21 3.66
C GLY A 16 0.02 -8.39 4.81
N GLU A 17 1.14 -7.70 4.56
CA GLU A 17 1.76 -6.81 5.55
C GLU A 17 0.88 -5.58 5.83
N ILE A 18 0.31 -4.95 4.80
CA ILE A 18 -0.63 -3.82 4.97
C ILE A 18 -1.87 -4.25 5.77
N GLU A 19 -2.41 -5.45 5.52
CA GLU A 19 -3.51 -5.98 6.32
C GLU A 19 -3.15 -6.22 7.79
N ARG A 20 -1.91 -6.67 8.05
CA ARG A 20 -1.40 -6.79 9.42
C ARG A 20 -1.38 -5.43 10.11
N LEU A 21 -0.89 -4.40 9.43
CA LEU A 21 -0.88 -3.03 9.96
C LEU A 21 -2.30 -2.50 10.20
N LYS A 22 -3.25 -2.76 9.29
CA LYS A 22 -4.66 -2.41 9.50
C LYS A 22 -5.20 -2.99 10.80
N ARG A 23 -5.00 -4.30 11.03
CA ARG A 23 -5.45 -4.97 12.25
C ARG A 23 -4.84 -4.35 13.52
N ASN A 24 -3.58 -3.93 13.47
CA ASN A 24 -2.94 -3.24 14.60
C ASN A 24 -3.60 -1.88 14.87
N VAL A 25 -3.89 -1.09 13.83
CA VAL A 25 -4.58 0.22 13.98
C VAL A 25 -6.02 0.05 14.48
N GLU A 26 -6.72 -1.00 14.02
CA GLU A 26 -8.04 -1.38 14.54
C GLU A 26 -7.99 -1.74 16.03
N ASP A 27 -6.97 -2.49 16.46
CA ASP A 27 -6.75 -2.81 17.87
C ASP A 27 -6.48 -1.55 18.72
N HIS A 28 -5.62 -0.64 18.23
CA HIS A 28 -5.40 0.65 18.90
C HIS A 28 -6.69 1.45 19.05
N SER A 29 -7.53 1.46 18.01
CA SER A 29 -8.84 2.13 18.03
C SER A 29 -9.76 1.52 19.10
N ARG A 30 -9.77 0.18 19.23
CA ARG A 30 -10.49 -0.52 20.30
C ARG A 30 -9.98 -0.14 21.68
N GLN A 31 -8.66 -0.16 21.90
CA GLN A 31 -8.05 0.20 23.19
C GLN A 31 -8.41 1.64 23.61
N LEU A 32 -8.38 2.59 22.67
CA LEU A 32 -8.78 3.98 22.93
C LEU A 32 -10.26 4.09 23.27
N ALA A 33 -11.13 3.36 22.56
CA ALA A 33 -12.56 3.33 22.83
C ALA A 33 -12.88 2.76 24.22
N GLU A 34 -12.21 1.67 24.64
CA GLU A 34 -12.34 1.08 25.97
C GLU A 34 -11.94 2.08 27.08
N ARG A 35 -10.94 2.92 26.81
CA ARG A 35 -10.51 4.02 27.70
C ARG A 35 -11.39 5.27 27.61
N ARG A 36 -12.46 5.25 26.81
CA ARG A 36 -13.35 6.39 26.51
C ARG A 36 -12.65 7.57 25.83
N VAL A 37 -11.53 7.33 25.15
CA VAL A 37 -10.82 8.32 24.33
C VAL A 37 -11.36 8.23 22.90
N LEU A 38 -12.36 9.04 22.58
CA LEU A 38 -13.14 8.89 21.35
C LEU A 38 -12.72 9.83 20.22
N ASP A 39 -12.17 11.00 20.56
CA ASP A 39 -11.75 12.04 19.61
C ASP A 39 -10.84 11.55 18.46
N PRO A 40 -9.85 10.66 18.67
CA PRO A 40 -8.98 10.20 17.58
C PRO A 40 -9.62 9.14 16.67
N LEU A 41 -10.72 8.49 17.08
CA LEU A 41 -11.28 7.32 16.38
C LEU A 41 -11.69 7.61 14.92
N PRO A 42 -12.30 8.76 14.57
CA PRO A 42 -12.63 9.07 13.18
C PRO A 42 -11.39 9.17 12.28
N ALA A 43 -10.27 9.65 12.81
CA ALA A 43 -9.03 9.76 12.05
C ALA A 43 -8.38 8.38 11.83
N LEU A 44 -8.33 7.56 12.88
CA LEU A 44 -7.85 6.17 12.79
C LEU A 44 -8.73 5.33 11.86
N GLY A 45 -10.05 5.53 11.88
CA GLY A 45 -10.97 4.87 10.95
C GLY A 45 -10.69 5.20 9.49
N ARG A 46 -10.34 6.46 9.16
CA ARG A 46 -9.91 6.83 7.80
C ARG A 46 -8.62 6.13 7.39
N VAL A 47 -7.65 6.07 8.30
CA VAL A 47 -6.39 5.33 8.08
C VAL A 47 -6.67 3.85 7.82
N CYS A 48 -7.52 3.20 8.61
CA CYS A 48 -7.90 1.80 8.39
C CYS A 48 -8.55 1.58 7.02
N ALA A 49 -9.45 2.48 6.59
CA ALA A 49 -10.08 2.40 5.28
C ALA A 49 -9.05 2.55 4.14
N LYS A 50 -8.06 3.43 4.28
CA LYS A 50 -6.96 3.57 3.32
C LYS A 50 -6.08 2.33 3.26
N LEU A 51 -5.69 1.78 4.41
CA LEU A 51 -4.93 0.52 4.48
C LEU A 51 -5.69 -0.63 3.80
N ASP A 52 -6.99 -0.75 4.05
CA ASP A 52 -7.83 -1.77 3.41
C ASP A 52 -7.89 -1.61 1.89
N ARG A 53 -8.09 -0.37 1.41
CA ARG A 53 -8.07 -0.06 -0.02
C ARG A 53 -6.72 -0.42 -0.65
N LEU A 54 -5.60 -0.04 -0.03
CA LEU A 54 -4.26 -0.34 -0.54
C LEU A 54 -3.96 -1.83 -0.59
N ALA A 55 -4.32 -2.58 0.46
CA ALA A 55 -4.16 -4.04 0.45
C ALA A 55 -4.96 -4.70 -0.69
N ASN A 56 -6.21 -4.26 -0.90
CA ASN A 56 -7.04 -4.74 -1.99
C ASN A 56 -6.47 -4.37 -3.36
N LEU A 57 -5.96 -3.15 -3.53
CA LEU A 57 -5.31 -2.70 -4.76
C LEU A 57 -4.08 -3.56 -5.08
N LEU A 58 -3.18 -3.78 -4.13
CA LEU A 58 -1.99 -4.61 -4.34
C LEU A 58 -2.36 -6.05 -4.73
N ARG A 59 -3.36 -6.63 -4.06
CA ARG A 59 -3.82 -7.99 -4.30
C ARG A 59 -4.50 -8.16 -5.65
N TYR A 60 -5.30 -7.18 -6.07
CA TYR A 60 -6.18 -7.30 -7.23
C TYR A 60 -5.82 -6.41 -8.41
N ALA A 61 -4.73 -5.62 -8.35
CA ALA A 61 -4.23 -4.85 -9.49
C ALA A 61 -3.99 -5.71 -10.74
N ALA A 62 -3.80 -7.02 -10.57
CA ALA A 62 -3.73 -7.95 -11.69
C ALA A 62 -5.09 -8.24 -12.36
N ARG A 63 -6.26 -8.09 -11.71
CA ARG A 63 -7.55 -8.53 -12.30
C ARG A 63 -8.09 -7.67 -13.44
N GLY A 64 -7.53 -6.48 -13.66
CA GLY A 64 -7.70 -5.76 -14.93
C GLY A 64 -7.03 -6.45 -16.13
N TYR A 65 -6.19 -7.47 -15.90
CA TYR A 65 -5.42 -8.18 -16.92
C TYR A 65 -6.26 -8.98 -17.93
N HIS A 66 -7.38 -9.57 -17.52
CA HIS A 66 -7.98 -10.64 -18.34
C HIS A 66 -8.72 -10.18 -19.59
N GLY A 67 -8.96 -8.87 -19.77
CA GLY A 67 -9.66 -8.35 -20.95
C GLY A 67 -8.78 -7.86 -22.10
N VAL A 68 -7.52 -7.47 -21.82
CA VAL A 68 -6.72 -6.68 -22.78
C VAL A 68 -5.41 -7.37 -23.20
N PHE A 69 -4.95 -8.39 -22.47
CA PHE A 69 -3.61 -8.95 -22.66
C PHE A 69 -3.50 -10.28 -23.42
N ASP A 70 -4.55 -10.74 -24.09
CA ASP A 70 -4.45 -11.92 -24.95
C ASP A 70 -3.77 -11.64 -26.32
N ARG A 71 -3.18 -10.46 -26.55
CA ARG A 71 -2.59 -10.13 -27.87
C ARG A 71 -1.29 -9.36 -27.93
N CYS A 72 -0.63 -9.02 -26.83
CA CYS A 72 0.71 -8.44 -26.90
C CYS A 72 1.63 -9.09 -25.89
N GLN A 73 2.67 -9.74 -26.43
CA GLN A 73 3.92 -9.96 -25.73
C GLN A 73 4.32 -8.62 -25.07
N LEU A 74 4.09 -8.48 -23.76
CA LEU A 74 4.83 -7.51 -22.98
C LEU A 74 6.30 -7.88 -23.16
N ASP A 75 7.05 -6.95 -23.76
CA ASP A 75 8.49 -7.06 -23.95
C ASP A 75 9.18 -7.32 -22.60
N GLU A 76 10.25 -8.13 -22.60
CA GLU A 76 10.99 -8.52 -21.40
C GLU A 76 11.47 -7.28 -20.63
N THR A 77 11.90 -6.24 -21.35
CA THR A 77 12.29 -4.94 -20.79
C THR A 77 11.21 -4.31 -19.91
N LYS A 78 9.93 -4.42 -20.30
CA LYS A 78 8.82 -3.86 -19.52
C LYS A 78 8.51 -4.68 -18.27
N LEU A 79 8.72 -5.99 -18.34
CA LEU A 79 8.57 -6.85 -17.17
C LEU A 79 9.65 -6.52 -16.14
N ASP A 80 10.87 -6.24 -16.59
CA ASP A 80 11.96 -5.81 -15.71
C ASP A 80 11.69 -4.43 -15.07
N GLU A 81 11.14 -3.48 -15.83
CA GLU A 81 10.72 -2.17 -15.29
C GLU A 81 9.62 -2.29 -14.24
N LEU A 82 8.62 -3.15 -14.48
CA LEU A 82 7.55 -3.42 -13.51
C LEU A 82 8.08 -4.10 -12.25
N TYR A 83 9.01 -5.05 -12.40
CA TYR A 83 9.63 -5.71 -11.27
C TYR A 83 10.48 -4.74 -10.43
N ALA A 84 11.31 -3.92 -11.08
CA ALA A 84 12.10 -2.90 -10.40
C ALA A 84 11.22 -1.87 -9.68
N PHE A 85 10.10 -1.48 -10.28
CA PHE A 85 9.10 -0.63 -9.65
C PHE A 85 8.49 -1.32 -8.41
N ASP A 86 8.05 -2.57 -8.54
CA ASP A 86 7.41 -3.32 -7.45
C ASP A 86 8.40 -3.58 -6.29
N LEU A 87 9.70 -3.73 -6.57
CA LEU A 87 10.75 -3.78 -5.54
C LEU A 87 10.84 -2.49 -4.74
N GLY A 88 10.72 -1.31 -5.38
CA GLY A 88 10.73 -0.02 -4.70
C GLY A 88 9.57 0.17 -3.72
N LEU A 89 8.47 -0.57 -3.89
CA LEU A 89 7.34 -0.54 -2.95
C LEU A 89 7.70 -1.11 -1.56
N LEU A 90 8.79 -1.87 -1.44
CA LEU A 90 9.27 -2.38 -0.15
C LEU A 90 9.74 -1.24 0.77
N ASP A 91 10.41 -0.23 0.22
CA ASP A 91 10.87 0.93 1.00
C ASP A 91 9.68 1.76 1.50
N GLU A 92 8.66 1.92 0.65
CA GLU A 92 7.42 2.61 1.03
C GLU A 92 6.62 1.82 2.06
N LEU A 93 6.61 0.49 2.00
CA LEU A 93 6.04 -0.34 3.05
C LEU A 93 6.75 -0.11 4.39
N ALA A 94 8.08 -0.04 4.40
CA ALA A 94 8.84 0.25 5.61
C ALA A 94 8.49 1.64 6.20
N ALA A 95 8.24 2.64 5.35
CA ALA A 95 7.77 3.94 5.78
C ALA A 95 6.37 3.87 6.43
N ILE A 96 5.43 3.09 5.86
CA ILE A 96 4.11 2.85 6.45
C ILE A 96 4.24 2.13 7.81
N GLU A 97 5.09 1.11 7.90
CA GLU A 97 5.35 0.38 9.15
C GLU A 97 5.88 1.30 10.23
N SER A 98 6.86 2.14 9.91
CA SER A 98 7.42 3.13 10.85
C SER A 98 6.36 4.13 11.32
N SER A 99 5.53 4.66 10.42
CA SER A 99 4.45 5.58 10.76
C SER A 99 3.36 4.90 11.61
N ALA A 100 3.02 3.64 11.34
CA ALA A 100 2.09 2.86 12.16
C ALA A 100 2.65 2.57 13.57
N GLN A 101 3.95 2.32 13.68
CA GLN A 101 4.63 2.17 14.97
C GLN A 101 4.63 3.48 15.77
N ALA A 102 4.77 4.63 15.10
CA ALA A 102 4.65 5.93 15.75
C ALA A 102 3.24 6.16 16.33
N VAL A 103 2.18 5.69 15.66
CA VAL A 103 0.80 5.73 16.19
C VAL A 103 0.70 4.91 17.47
N HIS A 104 1.27 3.70 17.49
CA HIS A 104 1.30 2.84 18.68
C HIS A 104 2.02 3.52 19.87
N GLY A 105 3.21 4.08 19.62
CA GLY A 105 3.99 4.76 20.66
C GLY A 105 3.33 6.04 21.21
N ALA A 106 2.30 6.56 20.52
CA ALA A 106 1.64 7.81 20.87
C ALA A 106 0.27 7.63 21.54
N LEU A 107 -0.18 6.40 21.82
CA LEU A 107 -1.55 6.14 22.33
C LEU A 107 -1.89 6.82 23.66
N GLU A 108 -0.89 7.23 24.44
CA GLU A 108 -1.06 7.88 25.74
C GLU A 108 -0.99 9.41 25.69
N ASP A 109 -0.60 9.99 24.54
CA ASP A 109 -0.50 11.44 24.33
C ASP A 109 -1.39 11.85 23.14
N ALA A 110 -2.46 12.58 23.42
CA ALA A 110 -3.43 12.98 22.41
C ALA A 110 -2.83 13.84 21.29
N VAL A 111 -1.87 14.72 21.60
CA VAL A 111 -1.22 15.59 20.62
C VAL A 111 -0.26 14.78 19.75
N ALA A 112 0.52 13.89 20.37
CA ALA A 112 1.40 12.99 19.65
C ALA A 112 0.59 12.03 18.75
N LEU A 113 -0.51 11.48 19.25
CA LEU A 113 -1.38 10.58 18.50
C LEU A 113 -2.00 11.26 17.29
N GLN A 114 -2.46 12.50 17.45
CA GLN A 114 -3.01 13.28 16.35
C GLN A 114 -1.97 13.53 15.25
N ARG A 115 -0.72 13.83 15.64
CA ARG A 115 0.39 14.02 14.69
C ARG A 115 0.75 12.72 13.98
N ALA A 116 0.99 11.65 14.73
CA ALA A 116 1.35 10.34 14.19
C ALA A 116 0.27 9.79 13.24
N THR A 117 -1.01 9.93 13.60
CA THR A 117 -2.13 9.53 12.73
C THR A 117 -2.14 10.32 11.42
N ARG A 118 -1.86 11.63 11.47
CA ARG A 118 -1.80 12.48 10.27
C ARG A 118 -0.61 12.13 9.38
N ASP A 119 0.53 11.81 9.98
CA ASP A 119 1.73 11.47 9.22
C ASP A 119 1.59 10.08 8.58
N LEU A 120 0.95 9.12 9.25
CA LEU A 120 0.53 7.86 8.64
C LEU A 120 -0.43 8.09 7.47
N ASP A 121 -1.45 8.94 7.66
CA ASP A 121 -2.41 9.28 6.59
C ASP A 121 -1.71 9.83 5.33
N ARG A 122 -0.73 10.72 5.50
CA ARG A 122 0.09 11.26 4.40
C ARG A 122 1.00 10.20 3.76
N THR A 123 1.57 9.31 4.56
CA THR A 123 2.41 8.21 4.07
C THR A 123 1.58 7.29 3.16
N LEU A 124 0.34 6.99 3.56
CA LEU A 124 -0.59 6.19 2.76
C LEU A 124 -1.00 6.89 1.46
N ASP A 125 -1.20 8.21 1.48
CA ASP A 125 -1.48 8.98 0.26
C ASP A 125 -0.29 8.99 -0.69
N ALA A 126 0.94 9.12 -0.18
CA ALA A 126 2.15 9.04 -0.98
C ALA A 126 2.32 7.66 -1.62
N PHE A 127 2.07 6.59 -0.88
CA PHE A 127 2.07 5.22 -1.41
C PHE A 127 1.04 5.06 -2.53
N ASP A 128 -0.21 5.49 -2.32
CA ASP A 128 -1.28 5.39 -3.33
C ASP A 128 -0.92 6.14 -4.62
N GLN A 129 -0.34 7.34 -4.49
CA GLN A 129 0.13 8.14 -5.62
C GLN A 129 1.29 7.47 -6.35
N LEU A 130 2.25 6.90 -5.62
CA LEU A 130 3.34 6.14 -6.24
C LEU A 130 2.78 4.93 -6.98
N PHE A 131 1.99 4.10 -6.31
CA PHE A 131 1.43 2.87 -6.88
C PHE A 131 0.56 3.14 -8.11
N SER A 132 -0.14 4.28 -8.17
CA SER A 132 -0.90 4.69 -9.36
C SER A 132 -0.04 4.86 -10.61
N LYS A 133 1.26 5.20 -10.47
CA LYS A 133 2.21 5.30 -11.60
C LYS A 133 2.51 3.94 -12.22
N ARG A 134 2.30 2.83 -11.50
CA ARG A 134 2.43 1.48 -12.03
C ARG A 134 1.50 1.24 -13.23
N ALA A 135 0.31 1.85 -13.22
CA ALA A 135 -0.63 1.75 -14.35
C ALA A 135 -0.07 2.43 -15.62
N LEU A 136 0.65 3.54 -15.48
CA LEU A 136 1.28 4.24 -16.60
C LEU A 136 2.37 3.40 -17.28
N LEU A 137 3.13 2.61 -16.51
CA LEU A 137 4.11 1.66 -17.05
C LEU A 137 3.45 0.58 -17.91
N LEU A 138 2.19 0.24 -17.63
CA LEU A 138 1.41 -0.73 -18.40
C LEU A 138 0.81 -0.12 -19.67
N GLU A 139 0.45 1.16 -19.64
CA GLU A 139 -0.19 1.88 -20.75
C GLU A 139 0.78 2.50 -21.76
N ALA A 140 2.05 2.72 -21.37
CA ALA A 140 3.04 3.28 -22.27
C ALA A 140 3.28 2.35 -23.48
N PRO A 141 3.17 2.82 -24.74
CA PRO A 141 3.52 2.00 -25.89
C PRO A 141 4.98 1.54 -25.77
N GLY A 142 5.24 0.25 -26.05
CA GLY A 142 6.60 -0.28 -26.01
C GLY A 142 7.48 0.54 -26.94
N GLY A 143 8.60 1.01 -26.42
CA GLY A 143 9.51 1.86 -27.18
C GLY A 143 9.86 1.18 -28.50
N ALA A 144 9.29 1.69 -29.59
CA ALA A 144 9.86 1.49 -30.90
C ALA A 144 11.09 2.40 -30.95
N ALA A 145 12.27 1.81 -30.76
CA ALA A 145 13.53 2.48 -31.04
C ALA A 145 14.44 1.51 -31.80
N GLY A 146 14.34 1.64 -33.14
CA GLY A 146 15.40 1.56 -34.16
C GLY A 146 16.63 0.70 -33.93
#